data_AF-A0A958KSX4-F1
#
_entry.id   AF-A0A958KSX4-F1
#
_cell.length_a   1.000
_cell.length_b   1.000
_cell.length_c   1.000
_cell.angle_alpha   90.00
_cell.angle_beta   90.00
_cell.angle_gamma   90.00
#
_symmetry.space_group_name_H-M   'P 1'
#
loop_
_entity.id
_entity.type
_entity.pdbx_description
1 polymer ?
#
loop_
_entity_poly.entity_id
_entity_poly.type
_entity_poly.pdbx_seq_one_letter_code
_entity_poly.pdbx_strand_id
1 'polypeptide(L)'
;MMLLILALAFLGYSSEETNLEQQSRAYIDEIINNNPSSQTKLNLRTGLIQIKGNTPGVAINSGDDTMPFVAAEWLMRINEHWGTEFRILHGQNILYPASNDKNEADVFFQTIDIGPRYIFEFDPLRKGNYFAFKLLYHQTANNFELVSPDINFLATGYSGPAIGIERGITITSNIHLEASLDLLYTLSVDEESDLNVKDNGYALFVRGEFHYLTNWFNRRGQVGLAYWQASYSNEFDSTSKVASARQNYVTTYRVLSLSYSLLF
;
A
#
# COMPACT_ATOMS: atom_id res chain seq x y z
N MET A 1 -16.14 3.35 -62.58
CA MET A 1 -15.76 4.69 -62.08
C MET A 1 -16.04 4.84 -60.58
N MET A 2 -17.22 4.48 -60.07
CA MET A 2 -17.59 4.58 -58.64
C MET A 2 -16.71 3.73 -57.67
N LEU A 3 -16.26 2.53 -58.11
CA LEU A 3 -15.38 1.66 -57.32
C LEU A 3 -13.94 2.19 -57.17
N LEU A 4 -13.46 3.04 -58.07
CA LEU A 4 -12.12 3.62 -58.01
C LEU A 4 -12.04 4.77 -57.00
N ILE A 5 -13.15 5.51 -56.84
CA ILE A 5 -13.26 6.64 -55.90
C ILE A 5 -13.36 6.12 -54.45
N LEU A 6 -14.06 5.01 -54.21
CA LEU A 6 -14.12 4.36 -52.90
C LEU A 6 -12.76 3.75 -52.48
N ALA A 7 -12.02 3.17 -53.42
CA ALA A 7 -10.68 2.63 -53.13
C ALA A 7 -9.65 3.72 -52.84
N LEU A 8 -9.72 4.87 -53.54
CA LEU A 8 -8.84 6.02 -53.28
C LEU A 8 -9.20 6.75 -51.97
N ALA A 9 -10.49 6.79 -51.60
CA ALA A 9 -10.92 7.34 -50.31
C ALA A 9 -10.45 6.47 -49.12
N PHE A 10 -10.46 5.14 -49.26
CA PHE A 10 -9.93 4.22 -48.23
C PHE A 10 -8.40 4.26 -48.09
N LEU A 11 -7.67 4.43 -49.20
CA LEU A 11 -6.20 4.56 -49.19
C LEU A 11 -5.74 5.94 -48.68
N GLY A 12 -6.51 7.01 -48.95
CA GLY A 12 -6.26 8.34 -48.41
C GLY A 12 -6.46 8.40 -46.90
N TYR A 13 -7.59 7.85 -46.41
CA TYR A 13 -7.92 7.79 -44.99
C TYR A 13 -6.89 6.99 -44.17
N SER A 14 -6.44 5.83 -44.67
CA SER A 14 -5.47 5.02 -43.92
C SER A 14 -4.09 5.69 -43.84
N SER A 15 -3.69 6.47 -44.85
CA SER A 15 -2.39 7.15 -44.87
C SER A 15 -2.35 8.39 -43.96
N GLU A 16 -3.44 9.17 -43.90
CA GLU A 16 -3.56 10.32 -43.01
C GLU A 16 -3.69 9.90 -41.54
N GLU A 17 -4.45 8.83 -41.25
CA GLU A 17 -4.53 8.25 -39.89
C GLU A 17 -3.16 7.75 -39.41
N THR A 18 -2.39 7.06 -40.25
CA THR A 18 -1.03 6.62 -39.87
C THR A 18 -0.05 7.79 -39.66
N ASN A 19 -0.22 8.90 -40.38
CA ASN A 19 0.63 10.08 -40.25
C ASN A 19 0.27 10.90 -39.00
N LEU A 20 -1.02 11.02 -38.67
CA LEU A 20 -1.51 11.60 -37.42
C LEU A 20 -1.09 10.79 -36.19
N GLU A 21 -1.17 9.45 -36.25
CA GLU A 21 -0.67 8.59 -35.18
C GLU A 21 0.85 8.71 -34.99
N GLN A 22 1.63 8.76 -36.09
CA GLN A 22 3.08 8.95 -36.01
C GLN A 22 3.45 10.32 -35.45
N GLN A 23 2.79 11.39 -35.88
CA GLN A 23 3.01 12.73 -35.34
C GLN A 23 2.59 12.82 -33.87
N SER A 24 1.45 12.24 -33.49
CA SER A 24 1.01 12.19 -32.10
C SER A 24 2.01 11.46 -31.21
N ARG A 25 2.54 10.31 -31.65
CA ARG A 25 3.61 9.58 -30.94
C ARG A 25 4.87 10.42 -30.79
N ALA A 26 5.31 11.09 -31.85
CA ALA A 26 6.48 11.96 -31.81
C ALA A 26 6.32 13.12 -30.81
N TYR A 27 5.13 13.73 -30.73
CA TYR A 27 4.83 14.76 -29.74
C TYR A 27 4.78 14.21 -28.31
N ILE A 28 4.22 13.01 -28.11
CA ILE A 28 4.22 12.34 -26.80
C ILE A 28 5.66 12.04 -26.37
N ASP A 29 6.47 11.50 -27.26
CA ASP A 29 7.89 11.21 -27.01
C ASP A 29 8.67 12.49 -26.68
N GLU A 30 8.41 13.59 -27.39
CA GLU A 30 8.99 14.90 -27.11
C GLU A 30 8.57 15.40 -25.71
N ILE A 31 7.30 15.28 -25.34
CA ILE A 31 6.80 15.67 -24.00
C ILE A 31 7.43 14.80 -22.91
N ILE A 32 7.58 13.49 -23.14
CA ILE A 32 8.21 12.55 -22.21
C ILE A 32 9.70 12.87 -22.04
N ASN A 33 10.41 13.14 -23.14
CA ASN A 33 11.83 13.49 -23.15
C ASN A 33 12.09 14.84 -22.47
N ASN A 34 11.17 15.80 -22.61
CA ASN A 34 11.22 17.10 -21.94
C ASN A 34 10.75 17.05 -20.48
N ASN A 35 10.04 16.00 -20.07
CA ASN A 35 9.59 15.75 -18.69
C ASN A 35 10.00 14.35 -18.23
N PRO A 36 11.32 14.06 -18.16
CA PRO A 36 11.78 12.74 -17.74
C PRO A 36 11.16 12.46 -16.37
N SER A 37 10.53 11.29 -16.25
CA SER A 37 10.09 10.83 -14.93
C SER A 37 11.32 10.86 -14.05
N SER A 38 11.29 11.61 -12.95
CA SER A 38 12.38 11.59 -12.01
C SER A 38 12.65 10.13 -11.67
N GLN A 39 13.89 9.67 -11.92
CA GLN A 39 14.31 8.30 -11.61
C GLN A 39 14.17 7.99 -10.12
N THR A 40 13.94 9.02 -9.31
CA THR A 40 13.80 8.93 -7.87
C THR A 40 12.63 9.77 -7.40
N LYS A 41 11.76 9.20 -6.58
CA LYS A 41 10.64 9.87 -5.94
C LYS A 41 10.72 9.62 -4.43
N LEU A 42 10.56 10.68 -3.64
CA LEU A 42 10.49 10.61 -2.18
C LEU A 42 9.08 11.02 -1.74
N ASN A 43 8.39 10.15 -1.02
CA ASN A 43 7.10 10.44 -0.41
C ASN A 43 7.29 10.52 1.10
N LEU A 44 6.85 11.63 1.67
CA LEU A 44 6.75 11.81 3.11
C LEU A 44 5.27 11.87 3.45
N ARG A 45 4.83 11.10 4.44
CA ARG A 45 3.42 11.06 4.81
C ARG A 45 3.26 10.98 6.31
N THR A 46 2.14 11.52 6.78
CA THR A 46 1.68 11.35 8.14
C THR A 46 0.22 10.92 8.11
N GLY A 47 -0.23 10.26 9.16
CA GLY A 47 -1.51 9.60 9.10
C GLY A 47 -1.89 8.90 10.37
N LEU A 48 -2.92 8.06 10.26
CA LEU A 48 -3.35 7.15 11.31
C LEU A 48 -3.15 5.71 10.83
N ILE A 49 -2.59 4.87 11.69
CA ILE A 49 -2.48 3.44 11.45
C ILE A 49 -3.31 2.69 12.48
N GLN A 50 -4.20 1.84 11.99
CA GLN A 50 -5.03 0.97 12.80
C GLN A 50 -4.47 -0.46 12.78
N ILE A 51 -4.32 -1.06 13.96
CA ILE A 51 -3.77 -2.41 14.14
C ILE A 51 -4.88 -3.34 14.63
N LYS A 52 -5.21 -4.35 13.84
CA LYS A 52 -6.25 -5.33 14.17
C LYS A 52 -5.63 -6.63 14.68
N GLY A 53 -6.05 -7.05 15.87
CA GLY A 53 -5.77 -8.38 16.41
C GLY A 53 -6.59 -9.50 15.76
N ASN A 54 -6.22 -10.76 16.05
CA ASN A 54 -6.80 -11.96 15.45
C ASN A 54 -8.24 -12.29 15.89
N THR A 55 -8.76 -11.64 16.94
CA THR A 55 -10.08 -11.96 17.52
C THR A 55 -11.04 -10.77 17.35
N PRO A 56 -12.02 -10.82 16.43
CA PRO A 56 -12.99 -9.75 16.29
C PRO A 56 -13.86 -9.64 17.55
N GLY A 57 -13.91 -8.44 18.13
CA GLY A 57 -14.74 -8.14 19.30
C GLY A 57 -14.00 -8.20 20.65
N VAL A 58 -12.73 -8.60 20.67
CA VAL A 58 -11.87 -8.35 21.82
C VAL A 58 -11.05 -7.11 21.51
N ALA A 59 -11.37 -6.02 22.21
CA ALA A 59 -10.50 -4.85 22.19
C ALA A 59 -9.12 -5.31 22.66
N ILE A 60 -8.07 -4.96 21.90
CA ILE A 60 -6.76 -4.75 22.52
C ILE A 60 -7.08 -3.68 23.56
N ASN A 61 -7.22 -4.05 24.83
CA ASN A 61 -7.80 -3.17 25.85
C ASN A 61 -6.94 -1.90 25.97
N SER A 62 -7.38 -0.86 25.27
CA SER A 62 -7.25 0.56 25.56
C SER A 62 -7.93 1.29 24.40
N GLY A 63 -8.42 2.49 24.64
CA GLY A 63 -9.34 3.19 23.76
C GLY A 63 -8.82 3.68 22.42
N ASP A 64 -7.80 3.09 21.79
CA ASP A 64 -7.55 3.26 20.35
C ASP A 64 -6.50 2.26 19.84
N ASP A 65 -6.93 1.32 19.01
CA ASP A 65 -6.05 0.48 18.16
C ASP A 65 -5.44 1.29 17.00
N THR A 66 -5.52 2.62 17.10
CA THR A 66 -5.20 3.59 16.07
C THR A 66 -4.19 4.59 16.62
N MET A 67 -3.04 4.70 15.97
CA MET A 67 -1.99 5.64 16.38
C MET A 67 -1.60 6.56 15.23
N PRO A 68 -1.17 7.80 15.53
CA PRO A 68 -0.56 8.64 14.51
C PRO A 68 0.78 8.06 14.08
N PHE A 69 1.11 8.26 12.81
CA PHE A 69 2.39 7.83 12.26
C PHE A 69 3.04 8.87 11.37
N VAL A 70 4.34 8.68 11.18
CA VAL A 70 5.13 9.29 10.11
C VAL A 70 5.74 8.18 9.27
N ALA A 71 5.78 8.36 7.96
CA ALA A 71 6.37 7.40 7.06
C ALA A 71 7.12 8.10 5.93
N ALA A 72 8.14 7.40 5.43
CA ALA A 72 8.88 7.79 4.26
C ALA A 72 8.90 6.62 3.26
N GLU A 73 8.77 6.95 1.99
CA GLU A 73 8.91 6.01 0.90
C GLU A 73 9.85 6.56 -0.15
N TRP A 74 10.80 5.73 -0.54
CA TRP A 74 11.77 6.02 -1.56
C TRP A 74 11.54 5.06 -2.72
N LEU A 75 11.20 5.63 -3.86
CA LEU A 75 10.98 4.92 -5.11
C LEU A 75 12.11 5.24 -6.07
N MET A 76 12.83 4.21 -6.50
CA MET A 76 13.87 4.33 -7.52
C MET A 76 13.45 3.58 -8.78
N ARG A 77 13.22 4.30 -9.88
CA ARG A 77 12.92 3.71 -11.18
C ARG A 77 14.21 3.28 -11.87
N ILE A 78 14.26 2.01 -12.26
CA ILE A 78 15.33 1.44 -13.09
C ILE A 78 15.02 1.68 -14.57
N ASN A 79 13.74 1.53 -14.95
CA ASN A 79 13.22 1.89 -16.26
C ASN A 79 11.78 2.42 -16.13
N GLU A 80 11.05 2.53 -17.25
CA GLU A 80 9.68 3.06 -17.28
C GLU A 80 8.70 2.27 -16.42
N HIS A 81 8.91 0.96 -16.27
CA HIS A 81 8.00 0.06 -15.57
C HIS A 81 8.58 -0.47 -14.26
N TRP A 82 9.86 -0.81 -14.24
CA TRP A 82 10.51 -1.45 -13.11
C TRP A 82 11.20 -0.43 -12.21
N GLY A 83 11.06 -0.65 -10.91
CA GLY A 83 11.80 0.07 -9.90
C GLY A 83 11.97 -0.75 -8.63
N THR A 84 12.63 -0.12 -7.67
CA THR A 84 12.74 -0.59 -6.30
C THR A 84 12.00 0.38 -5.40
N GLU A 85 11.28 -0.18 -4.45
CA GLU A 85 10.59 0.54 -3.38
C GLU A 85 11.27 0.23 -2.05
N PHE A 86 11.50 1.28 -1.27
CA PHE A 86 11.87 1.19 0.13
C PHE A 86 10.90 2.02 0.94
N ARG A 87 10.33 1.45 2.00
CA ARG A 87 9.36 2.10 2.86
C ARG A 87 9.74 1.92 4.31
N ILE A 88 9.58 2.98 5.09
CA ILE A 88 9.62 2.92 6.53
C ILE A 88 8.42 3.67 7.10
N LEU A 89 7.77 3.08 8.10
CA LEU A 89 6.74 3.72 8.90
C LEU A 89 7.12 3.62 10.36
N HIS A 90 6.87 4.69 11.10
CA HIS A 90 6.92 4.71 12.56
C HIS A 90 5.65 5.39 13.08
N GLY A 91 4.81 4.62 13.76
CA GLY A 91 3.68 5.07 14.54
C GLY A 91 4.00 5.04 16.03
N GLN A 92 3.43 5.99 16.77
CA GLN A 92 3.60 6.07 18.22
C GLN A 92 2.31 6.57 18.87
N ASN A 93 1.97 6.02 20.02
CA ASN A 93 0.77 6.37 20.77
C ASN A 93 0.88 7.72 21.52
N ILE A 94 1.17 8.80 20.80
CA ILE A 94 1.32 10.14 21.39
C ILE A 94 -0.02 10.82 21.74
N LEU A 95 -1.15 10.22 21.37
CA LEU A 95 -2.48 10.80 21.58
C LEU A 95 -3.07 10.49 22.97
N TYR A 96 -2.58 9.44 23.64
CA TYR A 96 -3.12 8.98 24.92
C TYR A 96 -2.03 8.79 25.99
N PRO A 97 -1.39 9.89 26.45
CA PRO A 97 -0.19 9.79 27.27
C PRO A 97 -0.39 9.48 28.76
N ALA A 98 -1.59 9.11 29.23
CA ALA A 98 -1.79 8.85 30.66
C ALA A 98 -3.04 8.03 31.00
N SER A 99 -2.82 6.80 31.46
CA SER A 99 -3.40 6.20 32.66
C SER A 99 -2.70 4.84 32.86
N ASN A 100 -2.84 4.19 34.03
CA ASN A 100 -2.27 2.87 34.38
C ASN A 100 -2.69 1.71 33.44
N ASP A 101 -2.47 1.87 32.14
CA ASP A 101 -2.92 1.02 31.06
C ASP A 101 -1.66 0.51 30.34
N LYS A 102 -1.66 -0.73 29.91
CA LYS A 102 -0.44 -1.41 29.44
C LYS A 102 0.13 -0.82 28.14
N ASN A 103 -0.58 0.10 27.50
CA ASN A 103 -0.21 0.67 26.21
C ASN A 103 -0.12 2.21 26.28
N GLU A 104 0.91 2.71 26.97
CA GLU A 104 1.16 4.15 27.18
C GLU A 104 1.78 4.86 25.94
N ALA A 105 2.34 6.06 26.16
CA ALA A 105 2.90 6.93 25.12
C ALA A 105 4.16 6.37 24.43
N ASP A 106 4.81 5.38 25.03
CA ASP A 106 6.01 4.72 24.51
C ASP A 106 5.68 3.53 23.59
N VAL A 107 4.40 3.16 23.47
CA VAL A 107 3.98 2.15 22.50
C VAL A 107 4.18 2.65 21.08
N PHE A 108 4.84 1.82 20.28
CA PHE A 108 5.16 2.09 18.89
C PHE A 108 4.74 0.94 17.98
N PHE A 109 4.59 1.29 16.70
CA PHE A 109 4.48 0.33 15.61
C PHE A 109 5.39 0.76 14.47
N GLN A 110 6.28 -0.13 14.04
CA GLN A 110 7.25 0.17 13.00
C GLN A 110 7.17 -0.88 11.91
N THR A 111 7.23 -0.42 10.65
CA THR A 111 7.38 -1.31 9.50
C THR A 111 8.55 -0.88 8.63
N ILE A 112 9.16 -1.87 7.98
CA ILE A 112 10.13 -1.70 6.92
C ILE A 112 9.71 -2.60 5.76
N ASP A 113 9.56 -2.00 4.58
CA ASP A 113 9.32 -2.72 3.34
C ASP A 113 10.45 -2.45 2.35
N ILE A 114 10.92 -3.48 1.66
CA ILE A 114 11.86 -3.31 0.55
C ILE A 114 11.63 -4.32 -0.56
N GLY A 115 11.63 -3.89 -1.80
CA GLY A 115 11.62 -4.84 -2.92
C GLY A 115 11.31 -4.23 -4.27
N PRO A 116 11.25 -5.07 -5.31
CA PRO A 116 10.91 -4.64 -6.65
C PRO A 116 9.43 -4.25 -6.78
N ARG A 117 9.22 -3.30 -7.68
CA ARG A 117 7.91 -2.78 -8.08
C ARG A 117 7.83 -2.70 -9.59
N TYR A 118 6.69 -3.10 -10.13
CA TYR A 118 6.33 -2.94 -11.53
C TYR A 118 5.17 -1.95 -11.64
N ILE A 119 5.28 -0.95 -12.52
CA ILE A 119 4.30 0.12 -12.74
C ILE A 119 3.81 0.05 -14.18
N PHE A 120 2.49 -0.04 -14.31
CA PHE A 120 1.76 0.10 -15.56
C PHE A 120 1.05 1.46 -15.55
N GLU A 121 1.59 2.42 -16.31
CA GLU A 121 0.97 3.74 -16.47
C GLU A 121 -0.14 3.66 -17.54
N PHE A 122 -1.38 4.03 -17.16
CA PHE A 122 -2.51 4.02 -18.09
C PHE A 122 -2.46 5.20 -19.08
N ASP A 123 -1.80 6.28 -18.68
CA ASP A 123 -1.63 7.48 -19.49
C ASP A 123 -0.21 8.02 -19.29
N PRO A 124 0.67 7.95 -20.31
CA PRO A 124 2.05 8.41 -20.21
C PRO A 124 2.18 9.93 -20.01
N LEU A 125 1.14 10.70 -20.33
CA LEU A 125 1.08 12.14 -20.07
C LEU A 125 0.62 12.45 -18.63
N ARG A 126 -0.03 11.49 -17.96
CA ARG A 126 -0.48 11.59 -16.56
C ARG A 126 0.15 10.48 -15.74
N LYS A 127 1.46 10.62 -15.45
CA LYS A 127 2.29 9.65 -14.70
C LYS A 127 1.80 9.30 -13.27
N GLY A 128 0.74 9.95 -12.77
CA GLY A 128 0.04 9.57 -11.55
C GLY A 128 -1.26 8.78 -11.80
N ASN A 129 -1.45 8.25 -13.00
CA ASN A 129 -2.55 7.33 -13.31
C ASN A 129 -1.96 5.96 -13.65
N TYR A 130 -1.80 5.11 -12.64
CA TYR A 130 -1.11 3.84 -12.80
C TYR A 130 -1.76 2.70 -12.00
N PHE A 131 -1.42 1.48 -12.40
CA PHE A 131 -1.55 0.27 -11.60
C PHE A 131 -0.16 -0.29 -11.33
N ALA A 132 0.11 -0.74 -10.11
CA ALA A 132 1.42 -1.29 -9.75
C ALA A 132 1.30 -2.64 -9.06
N PHE A 133 2.27 -3.50 -9.34
CA PHE A 133 2.50 -4.77 -8.66
C PHE A 133 3.79 -4.68 -7.87
N LYS A 134 3.80 -5.23 -6.67
CA LYS A 134 4.93 -5.16 -5.75
C LYS A 134 5.24 -6.54 -5.21
N LEU A 135 6.52 -6.84 -5.08
CA LEU A 135 7.02 -7.97 -4.31
C LEU A 135 7.97 -7.39 -3.29
N LEU A 136 7.62 -7.45 -2.02
CA LEU A 136 8.33 -6.78 -0.94
C LEU A 136 8.78 -7.81 0.09
N TYR A 137 9.92 -7.58 0.70
CA TYR A 137 10.24 -8.15 2.00
C TYR A 137 9.74 -7.18 3.07
N HIS A 138 8.88 -7.68 3.95
CA HIS A 138 8.24 -6.90 5.00
C HIS A 138 8.79 -7.31 6.36
N GLN A 139 8.99 -6.34 7.22
CA GLN A 139 9.31 -6.54 8.63
C GLN A 139 8.51 -5.57 9.48
N THR A 140 7.91 -6.09 10.56
CA THR A 140 7.20 -5.32 11.57
C THR A 140 7.84 -5.53 12.94
N ALA A 141 7.84 -4.47 13.75
CA ALA A 141 8.15 -4.51 15.18
C ALA A 141 7.22 -3.57 15.95
N ASN A 142 6.76 -4.01 17.12
CA ASN A 142 5.96 -3.24 18.05
C ASN A 142 6.15 -3.77 19.49
N ASN A 143 5.81 -2.96 20.48
CA ASN A 143 5.91 -3.27 21.90
C ASN A 143 4.54 -3.20 22.59
N PHE A 144 3.47 -3.54 21.87
CA PHE A 144 2.15 -3.59 22.48
C PHE A 144 2.07 -4.71 23.50
N GLU A 145 1.38 -4.42 24.60
CA GLU A 145 1.13 -5.38 25.65
C GLU A 145 -0.35 -5.77 25.68
N LEU A 146 -0.62 -7.07 25.84
CA LEU A 146 -1.97 -7.59 26.01
C LEU A 146 -2.41 -7.47 27.47
N VAL A 147 -3.63 -6.96 27.68
CA VAL A 147 -4.26 -6.97 29.02
C VAL A 147 -4.65 -8.39 29.46
N SER A 148 -5.02 -9.27 28.51
CA SER A 148 -5.40 -10.66 28.77
C SER A 148 -4.71 -11.60 27.77
N PRO A 149 -3.43 -11.96 27.97
CA PRO A 149 -2.65 -12.81 27.05
C PRO A 149 -3.11 -14.28 27.02
N ASP A 150 -3.93 -14.68 27.99
CA ASP A 150 -4.51 -16.02 28.15
C ASP A 150 -5.65 -16.31 27.16
N ILE A 151 -6.28 -15.27 26.59
CA ILE A 151 -7.39 -15.39 25.64
C ILE A 151 -7.17 -14.58 24.36
N ASN A 152 -6.09 -13.80 24.28
CA ASN A 152 -5.76 -12.96 23.15
C ASN A 152 -4.40 -13.28 22.58
N PHE A 153 -4.23 -12.89 21.32
CA PHE A 153 -3.00 -13.03 20.59
C PHE A 153 -2.65 -11.71 19.91
N LEU A 154 -1.39 -11.30 20.04
CA LEU A 154 -0.83 -10.17 19.31
C LEU A 154 0.57 -10.50 18.82
N ALA A 155 0.79 -10.32 17.52
CA ALA A 155 2.12 -10.42 16.94
C ALA A 155 2.88 -9.10 17.21
N THR A 156 3.90 -9.16 18.05
CA THR A 156 4.77 -8.03 18.40
C THR A 156 5.87 -7.84 17.35
N GLY A 157 6.26 -8.91 16.67
CA GLY A 157 7.17 -8.86 15.53
C GLY A 157 6.76 -9.87 14.48
N TYR A 158 6.92 -9.55 13.20
CA TYR A 158 6.80 -10.55 12.14
C TYR A 158 7.49 -10.09 10.87
N SER A 159 7.90 -11.07 10.05
CA SER A 159 8.55 -10.77 8.78
C SER A 159 8.24 -11.81 7.71
N GLY A 160 8.40 -11.42 6.45
CA GLY A 160 8.25 -12.33 5.32
C GLY A 160 8.01 -11.65 3.98
N PRO A 161 7.79 -12.44 2.91
CA PRO A 161 7.48 -11.93 1.59
C PRO A 161 6.03 -11.43 1.50
N ALA A 162 5.85 -10.23 0.97
CA ALA A 162 4.57 -9.63 0.65
C ALA A 162 4.38 -9.44 -0.86
N ILE A 163 3.17 -9.70 -1.33
CA ILE A 163 2.72 -9.38 -2.69
C ILE A 163 1.69 -8.25 -2.57
N GLY A 164 1.91 -7.18 -3.31
CA GLY A 164 1.08 -5.98 -3.24
C GLY A 164 0.54 -5.54 -4.59
N ILE A 165 -0.66 -4.98 -4.57
CA ILE A 165 -1.24 -4.24 -5.69
C ILE A 165 -1.54 -2.81 -5.26
N GLU A 166 -1.36 -1.87 -6.17
CA GLU A 166 -1.56 -0.45 -5.89
C GLU A 166 -2.16 0.28 -7.09
N ARG A 167 -3.08 1.20 -6.80
CA ARG A 167 -3.73 2.05 -7.79
C ARG A 167 -3.46 3.51 -7.43
N GLY A 168 -2.82 4.23 -8.34
CA GLY A 168 -2.63 5.67 -8.22
C GLY A 168 -3.51 6.43 -9.20
N ILE A 169 -4.24 7.45 -8.74
CA ILE A 169 -5.11 8.31 -9.57
C ILE A 169 -4.71 9.77 -9.39
N THR A 170 -4.49 10.48 -10.48
CA THR A 170 -4.28 11.94 -10.45
C THR A 170 -5.63 12.65 -10.48
N ILE A 171 -5.93 13.42 -9.44
CA ILE A 171 -7.16 14.23 -9.36
C ILE A 171 -6.94 15.59 -9.99
N THR A 172 -5.81 16.23 -9.69
CA THR A 172 -5.39 17.50 -10.28
C THR A 172 -3.91 17.45 -10.63
N SER A 173 -3.36 18.50 -11.25
CA SER A 173 -1.92 18.57 -11.56
C SER A 173 -1.02 18.42 -10.32
N ASN A 174 -1.55 18.67 -9.12
CA ASN A 174 -0.81 18.66 -7.87
C ASN A 174 -1.38 17.69 -6.84
N ILE A 175 -2.53 17.05 -7.10
CA ILE A 175 -3.21 16.16 -6.15
C ILE A 175 -3.28 14.76 -6.70
N HIS A 176 -2.84 13.80 -5.90
CA HIS A 176 -2.78 12.39 -6.25
C HIS A 176 -3.37 11.54 -5.13
N LEU A 177 -4.18 10.56 -5.49
CA LEU A 177 -4.70 9.54 -4.59
C LEU A 177 -3.98 8.23 -4.87
N GLU A 178 -3.63 7.50 -3.83
CA GLU A 178 -3.08 6.15 -3.92
C GLU A 178 -3.87 5.23 -3.00
N ALA A 179 -4.18 4.02 -3.47
CA ALA A 179 -4.72 2.97 -2.64
C ALA A 179 -3.95 1.67 -2.88
N SER A 180 -3.68 0.94 -1.82
CA SER A 180 -2.89 -0.28 -1.88
C SER A 180 -3.44 -1.38 -0.99
N LEU A 181 -3.20 -2.60 -1.44
CA LEU A 181 -3.44 -3.83 -0.71
C LEU A 181 -2.18 -4.69 -0.80
N ASP A 182 -1.57 -5.01 0.34
CA ASP A 182 -0.41 -5.87 0.43
C ASP A 182 -0.76 -7.12 1.27
N LEU A 183 -0.58 -8.31 0.68
CA LEU A 183 -0.75 -9.61 1.34
C LEU A 183 0.63 -10.17 1.68
N LEU A 184 0.88 -10.37 2.96
CA LEU A 184 2.12 -10.90 3.52
C LEU A 184 1.94 -12.36 3.92
N TYR A 185 2.92 -13.19 3.60
CA TYR A 185 3.10 -14.50 4.23
C TYR A 185 4.17 -14.37 5.31
N THR A 186 3.82 -14.64 6.57
CA THR A 186 4.77 -14.52 7.69
C THR A 186 5.58 -15.80 7.85
N LEU A 187 6.90 -15.64 7.94
CA LEU A 187 7.86 -16.72 8.10
C LEU A 187 8.26 -16.95 9.57
N SER A 188 8.17 -15.88 10.35
CA SER A 188 8.46 -15.88 11.78
C SER A 188 7.57 -14.85 12.46
N VAL A 189 7.24 -15.12 13.71
CA VAL A 189 6.41 -14.25 14.55
C VAL A 189 7.05 -14.19 15.93
N ASP A 190 7.25 -12.99 16.43
CA ASP A 190 7.42 -12.71 17.85
C ASP A 190 6.03 -12.32 18.38
N GLU A 191 5.67 -12.81 19.56
CA GLU A 191 4.31 -12.66 20.09
C GLU A 191 4.30 -12.29 21.58
N GLU A 192 3.23 -11.61 21.95
CA GLU A 192 2.78 -11.47 23.33
C GLU A 192 1.51 -12.31 23.45
N SER A 193 1.61 -13.55 23.90
CA SER A 193 0.46 -14.46 24.12
C SER A 193 0.88 -15.67 24.95
N ASP A 194 -0.04 -16.19 25.77
CA ASP A 194 0.10 -17.51 26.41
C ASP A 194 -0.49 -18.63 25.53
N LEU A 195 -1.07 -18.27 24.37
CA LEU A 195 -1.68 -19.21 23.43
C LEU A 195 -0.64 -19.80 22.48
N ASN A 196 -0.64 -21.13 22.33
CA ASN A 196 0.14 -21.77 21.27
C ASN A 196 -0.45 -21.44 19.89
N VAL A 197 0.23 -20.56 19.15
CA VAL A 197 -0.04 -20.31 17.72
C VAL A 197 1.07 -20.91 16.86
N LYS A 198 0.83 -20.98 15.54
CA LYS A 198 1.89 -21.35 14.60
C LYS A 198 2.87 -20.20 14.40
N ASP A 199 4.13 -20.50 14.15
CA ASP A 199 5.15 -19.48 13.84
C ASP A 199 4.96 -18.82 12.45
N ASN A 200 3.99 -19.27 11.66
CA ASN A 200 3.69 -18.77 10.32
C ASN A 200 2.20 -18.48 10.11
N GLY A 201 1.90 -17.61 9.16
CA GLY A 201 0.55 -17.12 8.91
C GLY A 201 0.47 -16.13 7.76
N TYR A 202 -0.58 -15.32 7.75
CA TYR A 202 -0.77 -14.27 6.75
C TYR A 202 -1.05 -12.93 7.43
N ALA A 203 -0.52 -11.85 6.88
CA ALA A 203 -0.92 -10.50 7.27
C ALA A 203 -1.47 -9.75 6.06
N LEU A 204 -2.35 -8.79 6.32
CA LEU A 204 -2.92 -7.91 5.31
C LEU A 204 -2.70 -6.47 5.71
N PHE A 205 -2.19 -5.69 4.77
CA PHE A 205 -2.05 -4.26 4.88
C PHE A 205 -2.90 -3.56 3.83
N VAL A 206 -3.77 -2.66 4.28
CA VAL A 206 -4.56 -1.80 3.41
C VAL A 206 -4.20 -0.36 3.66
N ARG A 207 -4.05 0.40 2.58
CA ARG A 207 -3.59 1.78 2.64
C ARG A 207 -4.40 2.63 1.69
N GLY A 208 -4.83 3.80 2.17
CA GLY A 208 -5.40 4.87 1.38
C GLY A 208 -4.62 6.15 1.67
N GLU A 209 -4.15 6.82 0.61
CA GLU A 209 -3.24 7.94 0.73
C GLU A 209 -3.64 9.09 -0.19
N PHE A 210 -3.54 10.30 0.33
CA PHE A 210 -3.74 11.55 -0.39
C PHE A 210 -2.42 12.30 -0.40
N HIS A 211 -1.93 12.63 -1.59
CA HIS A 211 -0.63 13.26 -1.80
C HIS A 211 -0.77 14.60 -2.51
N TYR A 212 -0.03 15.59 -2.00
CA TYR A 212 0.29 16.82 -2.69
C TYR A 212 1.67 16.69 -3.35
N LEU A 213 1.70 16.88 -4.67
CA LEU A 213 2.91 16.85 -5.47
C LEU A 213 3.72 18.13 -5.23
N THR A 214 4.98 17.95 -4.88
CA THR A 214 5.92 19.05 -4.62
C THR A 214 7.25 18.76 -5.30
N ASN A 215 8.09 19.78 -5.42
CA ASN A 215 9.45 19.63 -5.93
C ASN A 215 10.42 20.10 -4.85
N TRP A 216 11.30 19.21 -4.42
CA TRP A 216 12.37 19.52 -3.47
C TRP A 216 13.71 19.34 -4.16
N PHE A 217 14.55 20.38 -4.15
CA PHE A 217 15.89 20.31 -4.75
C PHE A 217 15.88 19.80 -6.20
N ASN A 218 14.91 20.26 -7.01
CA ASN A 218 14.68 19.80 -8.40
C ASN A 218 14.34 18.30 -8.55
N ARG A 219 13.97 17.62 -7.46
CA ARG A 219 13.45 16.24 -7.48
C ARG A 219 11.95 16.26 -7.18
N ARG A 220 11.22 15.39 -7.87
CA ARG A 220 9.79 15.21 -7.59
C ARG A 220 9.63 14.53 -6.23
N GLY A 221 8.87 15.17 -5.36
CA GLY A 221 8.52 14.66 -4.04
C GLY A 221 7.03 14.73 -3.81
N GLN A 222 6.57 14.07 -2.76
CA GLN A 222 5.18 14.10 -2.35
C GLN A 222 5.09 14.26 -0.84
N VAL A 223 4.15 15.09 -0.39
CA VAL A 223 3.70 15.11 1.01
C VAL A 223 2.27 14.66 1.07
N GLY A 224 1.93 13.82 2.05
CA GLY A 224 0.60 13.25 2.08
C GLY A 224 0.02 13.00 3.46
N LEU A 225 -1.30 12.84 3.44
CA LEU A 225 -2.09 12.28 4.52
C LEU A 225 -2.42 10.83 4.17
N ALA A 226 -2.33 9.94 5.16
CA ALA A 226 -2.53 8.52 4.94
C ALA A 226 -3.39 7.87 6.03
N TYR A 227 -4.13 6.84 5.64
CA TYR A 227 -4.80 5.94 6.56
C TYR A 227 -4.39 4.51 6.23
N TRP A 228 -3.81 3.84 7.21
CA TRP A 228 -3.30 2.48 7.09
C TRP A 228 -4.05 1.57 8.04
N GLN A 229 -4.32 0.35 7.57
CA GLN A 229 -4.86 -0.70 8.40
C GLN A 229 -3.97 -1.93 8.25
N ALA A 230 -3.38 -2.35 9.37
CA ALA A 230 -2.63 -3.59 9.48
C ALA A 230 -3.51 -4.64 10.18
N SER A 231 -3.57 -5.84 9.63
CA SER A 231 -4.22 -6.96 10.27
C SER A 231 -3.34 -8.19 10.13
N TYR A 232 -3.12 -8.87 11.24
CA TYR A 232 -2.49 -10.17 11.21
C TYR A 232 -3.57 -11.25 11.25
N SER A 233 -3.26 -12.42 10.69
CA SER A 233 -4.11 -13.60 10.76
C SER A 233 -3.25 -14.85 10.86
N ASN A 234 -3.31 -15.49 12.01
CA ASN A 234 -2.64 -16.77 12.25
C ASN A 234 -3.67 -17.89 12.40
N GLU A 235 -3.28 -19.11 12.03
CA GLU A 235 -4.01 -20.30 12.45
C GLU A 235 -3.51 -20.75 13.83
N PHE A 236 -4.42 -20.84 14.80
CA PHE A 236 -4.13 -21.49 16.09
C PHE A 236 -3.78 -22.98 15.89
N ASP A 237 -2.90 -23.51 16.75
CA ASP A 237 -2.61 -24.95 16.74
C ASP A 237 -3.87 -25.75 17.13
N SER A 238 -3.95 -26.99 16.63
CA SER A 238 -5.20 -27.77 16.51
C SER A 238 -6.01 -27.97 17.79
N THR A 239 -5.41 -27.83 18.97
CA THR A 239 -6.08 -27.90 20.28
C THR A 239 -6.91 -26.66 20.64
N SER A 240 -6.64 -25.50 20.04
CA SER A 240 -7.34 -24.22 20.30
C SER A 240 -8.30 -23.80 19.18
N LYS A 241 -8.40 -24.60 18.09
CA LYS A 241 -9.20 -24.30 16.88
C LYS A 241 -10.71 -24.18 17.11
N VAL A 242 -11.26 -24.69 18.20
CA VAL A 242 -12.72 -24.81 18.41
C VAL A 242 -13.38 -23.45 18.74
N ALA A 243 -12.61 -22.43 19.14
CA ALA A 243 -13.18 -21.13 19.52
C ALA A 243 -13.13 -20.02 18.44
N SER A 244 -12.18 -20.03 17.50
CA SER A 244 -11.84 -18.81 16.71
C SER A 244 -11.82 -18.93 15.18
N ALA A 245 -12.08 -20.12 14.60
CA ALA A 245 -11.68 -20.41 13.20
C ALA A 245 -12.64 -19.98 12.06
N ARG A 246 -13.71 -19.21 12.31
CA ARG A 246 -14.66 -18.80 11.24
C ARG A 246 -14.64 -17.34 10.82
N GLN A 247 -13.87 -16.48 11.49
CA GLN A 247 -14.05 -15.02 11.39
C GLN A 247 -12.95 -14.26 10.64
N ASN A 248 -11.74 -14.83 10.50
CA ASN A 248 -10.63 -14.21 9.77
C ASN A 248 -10.95 -13.96 8.29
N TYR A 249 -11.62 -14.91 7.63
CA TYR A 249 -12.06 -14.77 6.24
C TYR A 249 -13.07 -13.63 6.02
N VAL A 250 -13.93 -13.35 7.01
CA VAL A 250 -14.93 -12.27 6.93
C VAL A 250 -14.28 -10.90 7.07
N THR A 251 -13.25 -10.77 7.91
CA THR A 251 -12.50 -9.52 8.07
C THR A 251 -11.69 -9.20 6.82
N THR A 252 -10.97 -10.19 6.26
CA THR A 252 -10.27 -10.03 4.97
C THR A 252 -11.25 -9.63 3.86
N TYR A 253 -12.41 -10.29 3.76
CA TYR A 253 -13.43 -9.94 2.78
C TYR A 253 -14.00 -8.52 2.99
N ARG A 254 -14.28 -8.13 4.23
CA ARG A 254 -14.77 -6.77 4.55
C ARG A 254 -13.75 -5.70 4.19
N VAL A 255 -12.49 -5.91 4.55
CA VAL A 255 -11.39 -5.01 4.24
C VAL A 255 -11.22 -4.87 2.72
N LEU A 256 -11.18 -6.00 2.00
CA LEU A 256 -11.15 -5.99 0.53
C LEU A 256 -12.35 -5.26 -0.06
N SER A 257 -13.57 -5.51 0.43
CA SER A 257 -14.79 -4.88 -0.09
C SER A 257 -14.82 -3.37 0.17
N LEU A 258 -14.35 -2.91 1.33
CA LEU A 258 -14.23 -1.49 1.66
C LEU A 258 -13.20 -0.80 0.79
N SER A 259 -12.02 -1.41 0.61
CA SER A 259 -10.97 -0.90 -0.28
C SER A 259 -11.43 -0.83 -1.73
N TYR A 260 -12.16 -1.84 -2.23
CA TYR A 260 -12.75 -1.81 -3.57
C TYR A 260 -13.82 -0.72 -3.68
N SER A 261 -14.67 -0.54 -2.68
CA SER A 261 -15.73 0.49 -2.73
C SER A 261 -15.23 1.94 -2.67
N LEU A 262 -13.99 2.17 -2.21
CA LEU A 262 -13.37 3.50 -2.21
C LEU A 262 -12.67 3.83 -3.54
N LEU A 263 -12.50 2.84 -4.42
CA LEU A 263 -11.78 2.95 -5.69
C LEU A 263 -12.69 3.03 -6.93
N PHE A 264 -13.99 2.77 -6.77
CA PHE A 264 -15.02 2.78 -7.82
C PHE A 264 -16.23 3.60 -7.39
#